data_AF-A0AAD3VWV4-F1
#
_entry.id   AF-A0AAD3VWV4-F1
#
_cell.length_a   1.000
_cell.length_b   1.000
_cell.length_c   1.000
_cell.angle_alpha   90.00
_cell.angle_beta   90.00
_cell.angle_gamma   90.00
#
_symmetry.space_group_name_H-M   'P 1'
#
loop_
_entity.id
_entity.type
_entity.pdbx_description
1 polymer ?
#
loop_
_entity_poly.entity_id
_entity_poly.type
_entity_poly.pdbx_seq_one_letter_code
_entity_poly.pdbx_strand_id
1 'polypeptide(L)'
;MSHPAPKKMLISAPSKAQAGQEVTVRITNMRDESPVEGASVYLVPRHEPSYLPLGQNYTPPALTPRSLGTTGADGELKVTLTDPGKFFLTAEKPGFAQGFAAVTVYKAQQEVTFTADKQVYNQAEPVTLTLRNGLDSPITLNCGAPWKITRPNGESVFAPFSIMVIIDVEPGKEITWAWDQKDQAGEQVKPGVYVATIRTSGGDIFARFCITGLRTGKDIRNPDPKMPEDRPFTDVTGKHLWGDPHVLHLHQKGIVRGKSAGAFDPEGTLTRAEFVAMLLRACGLESQTDEDGNSEESEDPFPDITPAHWAYAHIRKAREMGILTDDEYWEGFGPDAPITRMEICVMAARALGLEGEACQNAGEMAGFDDDDDIALAYRGYVKAAVEWGVLKGYPDATFRPWDNATRREAAVIIYRLMQLELED
;
A
#
# COMPACT_ATOMS: atom_id res chain seq x y z
N MET A 1 24.10 35.07 12.67
CA MET A 1 23.70 33.73 13.14
C MET A 1 23.60 32.86 11.89
N SER A 2 24.50 31.89 11.75
CA SER A 2 24.58 31.00 10.58
C SER A 2 23.42 30.02 10.62
N HIS A 3 22.57 30.01 9.60
CA HIS A 3 21.61 28.91 9.41
C HIS A 3 22.39 27.59 9.29
N PRO A 4 21.97 26.50 9.94
CA PRO A 4 22.53 25.19 9.67
C PRO A 4 22.25 24.84 8.20
N ALA A 5 23.26 24.32 7.50
CA ALA A 5 23.09 23.83 6.13
C ALA A 5 21.94 22.80 6.08
N PRO A 6 21.11 22.80 5.03
CA PRO A 6 20.02 21.84 4.90
C PRO A 6 20.59 20.41 4.96
N LYS A 7 20.07 19.62 5.90
CA LYS A 7 20.45 18.21 6.07
C LYS A 7 20.03 17.46 4.80
N LYS A 8 20.99 16.72 4.22
CA LYS A 8 20.81 15.90 3.02
C LYS A 8 19.70 14.88 3.22
N MET A 9 18.73 14.85 2.31
CA MET A 9 17.66 13.84 2.32
C MET A 9 18.04 12.67 1.40
N LEU A 10 17.85 11.45 1.89
CA LEU A 10 17.89 10.23 1.08
C LEU A 10 16.45 9.88 0.68
N ILE A 11 16.16 9.86 -0.61
CA ILE A 11 14.99 9.16 -1.16
C ILE A 11 15.54 7.92 -1.89
N SER A 12 14.90 6.77 -1.74
CA SER A 12 15.26 5.56 -2.47
C SER A 12 14.14 5.18 -3.44
N ALA A 13 14.38 5.34 -4.74
CA ALA A 13 13.54 4.72 -5.76
C ALA A 13 14.17 3.38 -6.16
N PRO A 14 13.49 2.23 -6.02
CA PRO A 14 13.99 0.96 -6.52
C PRO A 14 13.94 0.96 -8.05
N SER A 15 15.06 1.28 -8.71
CA SER A 15 15.21 1.02 -10.14
C SER A 15 16.33 0.02 -10.37
N LYS A 16 16.02 -1.12 -11.02
CA LYS A 16 17.01 -2.06 -11.56
C LYS A 16 17.48 -1.57 -12.94
N ALA A 17 18.08 -0.37 -13.00
CA ALA A 17 18.67 0.13 -14.24
C ALA A 17 20.09 -0.43 -14.41
N GLN A 18 20.44 -0.86 -15.63
CA GLN A 18 21.80 -1.34 -15.94
C GLN A 18 22.72 -0.17 -16.27
N ALA A 19 24.03 -0.34 -16.05
CA ALA A 19 25.03 0.64 -16.47
C ALA A 19 24.96 0.85 -17.99
N GLY A 20 24.92 2.12 -18.42
CA GLY A 20 24.76 2.53 -19.82
C GLY A 20 23.30 2.71 -20.28
N GLN A 21 22.32 2.51 -19.41
CA GLN A 21 20.91 2.61 -19.76
C GLN A 21 20.38 4.06 -19.63
N GLU A 22 19.59 4.51 -20.60
CA GLU A 22 18.84 5.77 -20.51
C GLU A 22 17.57 5.56 -19.68
N VAL A 23 17.32 6.48 -18.74
CA VAL A 23 16.14 6.52 -17.88
C VAL A 23 15.63 7.94 -17.75
N THR A 24 14.33 8.09 -17.47
CA THR A 24 13.74 9.39 -17.13
C THR A 24 13.47 9.41 -15.63
N VAL A 25 14.01 10.42 -14.95
CA VAL A 25 13.75 10.72 -13.55
C VAL A 25 12.71 11.82 -13.50
N ARG A 26 11.57 11.58 -12.87
CA ARG A 26 10.51 12.56 -12.68
C ARG A 26 10.38 12.93 -11.21
N ILE A 27 10.33 14.23 -10.94
CA ILE A 27 10.14 14.81 -9.62
C ILE A 27 8.80 15.53 -9.60
N THR A 28 7.91 15.08 -8.73
CA THR A 28 6.56 15.63 -8.56
C THR A 28 6.35 16.07 -7.13
N ASN A 29 5.54 17.10 -6.93
CA ASN A 29 5.04 17.48 -5.62
C ASN A 29 4.09 16.38 -5.13
N MET A 30 4.28 15.87 -3.91
CA MET A 30 3.47 14.76 -3.38
C MET A 30 2.04 15.15 -3.02
N ARG A 31 1.72 16.45 -2.98
CA ARG A 31 0.36 16.91 -2.66
C ARG A 31 -0.54 17.04 -3.88
N ASP A 32 0.01 17.43 -5.02
CA ASP A 32 -0.78 17.82 -6.20
C ASP A 32 -0.22 17.25 -7.52
N GLU A 33 0.78 16.38 -7.43
CA GLU A 33 1.51 15.76 -8.54
C GLU A 33 2.13 16.75 -9.53
N SER A 34 2.15 18.04 -9.20
CA SER A 34 2.68 19.06 -10.09
C SER A 34 4.18 18.85 -10.32
N PRO A 35 4.65 19.10 -11.56
CA PRO A 35 6.06 18.93 -11.90
C PRO A 35 6.93 19.88 -11.08
N VAL A 36 7.97 19.35 -10.45
CA VAL A 36 8.94 20.17 -9.71
C VAL A 36 10.05 20.58 -10.66
N GLU A 37 9.90 21.76 -11.26
CA GLU A 37 10.91 22.34 -12.14
C GLU A 37 12.19 22.73 -11.38
N GLY A 38 13.35 22.46 -11.98
CA GLY A 38 14.66 22.91 -11.48
C GLY A 38 15.05 22.28 -10.15
N ALA A 39 14.63 21.05 -9.87
CA ALA A 39 15.14 20.23 -8.79
C ALA A 39 16.47 19.60 -9.21
N SER A 40 17.51 19.76 -8.40
CA SER A 40 18.83 19.18 -8.61
C SER A 40 18.81 17.70 -8.23
N VAL A 41 19.07 16.80 -9.18
CA VAL A 41 19.05 15.35 -8.97
C VAL A 41 20.47 14.83 -8.77
N TYR A 42 20.67 13.95 -7.80
CA TYR A 42 21.95 13.35 -7.46
C TYR A 42 21.87 11.83 -7.34
N LEU A 43 22.98 11.18 -7.66
CA LEU A 43 23.25 9.78 -7.42
C LEU A 43 24.14 9.64 -6.17
N VAL A 44 23.70 8.87 -5.17
CA VAL A 44 24.45 8.62 -3.92
C VAL A 44 24.82 7.14 -3.85
N PRO A 45 26.11 6.77 -3.72
CA PRO A 45 26.50 5.36 -3.62
C PRO A 45 25.88 4.70 -2.38
N ARG A 46 25.37 3.48 -2.53
CA ARG A 46 24.90 2.67 -1.40
C ARG A 46 26.07 1.87 -0.84
N HIS A 47 26.49 2.19 0.38
CA HIS A 47 27.44 1.35 1.11
C HIS A 47 26.67 0.18 1.73
N GLU A 48 26.99 -1.05 1.37
CA GLU A 48 26.61 -2.21 2.18
C GLU A 48 27.62 -2.30 3.33
N PRO A 49 27.21 -2.25 4.61
CA PRO A 49 28.16 -2.40 5.69
C PRO A 49 28.83 -3.77 5.57
N SER A 50 30.14 -3.78 5.31
CA SER A 50 30.94 -4.98 5.47
C SER A 50 30.96 -5.32 6.96
N TYR A 51 30.65 -6.57 7.30
CA TYR A 51 30.61 -7.08 8.68
C TYR A 51 31.81 -6.59 9.49
N LEU A 52 31.58 -5.82 10.55
CA LEU A 52 32.63 -5.36 11.46
C LEU A 52 32.70 -6.31 12.67
N PRO A 53 33.89 -6.77 13.06
CA PRO A 53 34.06 -7.45 14.35
C PRO A 53 33.68 -6.52 15.51
N LEU A 54 33.08 -7.09 16.57
CA LEU A 54 32.70 -6.36 17.79
C LEU A 54 33.87 -5.54 18.35
N GLY A 55 33.61 -4.27 18.67
CA GLY A 55 34.55 -3.38 19.38
C GLY A 55 35.31 -2.37 18.50
N GLN A 56 35.03 -2.27 17.20
CA GLN A 56 35.58 -1.19 16.36
C GLN A 56 34.52 -0.16 15.97
N ASN A 57 34.87 1.13 16.13
CA ASN A 57 34.04 2.24 15.67
C ASN A 57 34.10 2.32 14.14
N TYR A 58 32.96 2.09 13.49
CA TYR A 58 32.79 2.37 12.07
C TYR A 58 32.74 3.88 11.85
N THR A 59 33.65 4.40 11.02
CA THR A 59 33.46 5.71 10.41
C THR A 59 33.10 5.46 8.94
N PRO A 60 31.84 5.65 8.51
CA PRO A 60 31.48 5.47 7.12
C PRO A 60 32.33 6.39 6.24
N PRO A 61 32.86 5.91 5.11
CA PRO A 61 33.53 6.80 4.17
C PRO A 61 32.54 7.87 3.69
N ALA A 62 33.02 9.10 3.50
CA ALA A 62 32.19 10.19 3.01
C ALA A 62 31.63 9.84 1.61
N LEU A 63 30.34 9.50 1.56
CA LEU A 63 29.63 9.28 0.30
C LEU A 63 29.53 10.63 -0.42
N THR A 64 30.24 10.77 -1.54
CA THR A 64 30.20 11.99 -2.36
C THR A 64 29.08 11.84 -3.38
N PRO A 65 27.97 12.62 -3.29
CA PRO A 65 26.90 12.57 -4.27
C PRO A 65 27.40 13.06 -5.63
N ARG A 66 27.02 12.36 -6.71
CA ARG A 66 27.26 12.80 -8.09
C ARG A 66 26.02 13.51 -8.62
N SER A 67 26.15 14.74 -9.08
CA SER A 67 25.04 15.45 -9.73
C SER A 67 24.71 14.81 -11.08
N LEU A 68 23.42 14.60 -11.36
CA LEU A 68 22.90 14.11 -12.62
C LEU A 68 22.30 15.23 -13.49
N GLY A 69 21.96 16.38 -12.90
CA GLY A 69 21.36 17.51 -13.58
C GLY A 69 20.19 18.11 -12.82
N THR A 70 19.41 18.95 -13.51
CA THR A 70 18.21 19.60 -12.96
C THR A 70 16.99 19.28 -13.80
N THR A 71 15.84 19.04 -13.18
CA THR A 71 14.58 18.79 -13.89
C THR A 71 14.13 19.97 -14.74
N GLY A 72 13.47 19.67 -15.87
CA GLY A 72 12.82 20.65 -16.74
C GLY A 72 11.47 21.12 -16.20
N ALA A 73 10.75 21.93 -16.99
CA ALA A 73 9.42 22.47 -16.65
C ALA A 73 8.33 21.38 -16.48
N ASP A 74 8.56 20.21 -17.06
CA ASP A 74 7.77 18.98 -16.92
C ASP A 74 8.14 18.17 -15.67
N GLY A 75 9.10 18.65 -14.86
CA GLY A 75 9.58 17.95 -13.67
C GLY A 75 10.45 16.76 -14.01
N GLU A 76 10.91 16.63 -15.26
CA GLU A 76 11.64 15.46 -15.74
C GLU A 76 13.10 15.77 -16.03
N LEU A 77 13.94 14.74 -15.86
CA LEU A 77 15.34 14.74 -16.21
C LEU A 77 15.69 13.41 -16.87
N LYS A 78 16.09 13.47 -18.14
CA LYS A 78 16.62 12.30 -18.86
C LYS A 78 18.09 12.13 -18.52
N VAL A 79 18.47 10.93 -18.06
CA VAL A 79 19.84 10.62 -17.64
C VAL A 79 20.27 9.25 -18.15
N THR A 80 21.54 9.14 -18.52
CA THR A 80 22.18 7.85 -18.76
C THR A 80 22.96 7.45 -17.50
N LEU A 81 22.55 6.35 -16.87
CA LEU A 81 23.20 5.86 -15.65
C LEU A 81 24.45 5.06 -16.03
N THR A 82 25.63 5.65 -15.91
CA THR A 82 26.90 5.04 -16.35
C THR A 82 27.67 4.31 -15.24
N ASP A 83 27.31 4.52 -13.98
CA ASP A 83 28.09 4.01 -12.85
C ASP A 83 27.72 2.55 -12.52
N PRO A 84 28.70 1.64 -12.40
CA PRO A 84 28.46 0.30 -11.88
C PRO A 84 28.28 0.33 -10.36
N GLY A 85 27.26 -0.35 -9.83
CA GLY A 85 27.02 -0.48 -8.38
C GLY A 85 25.55 -0.26 -7.97
N LYS A 86 25.30 -0.29 -6.65
CA LYS A 86 23.99 0.08 -6.07
C LYS A 86 24.04 1.54 -5.63
N PHE A 87 23.02 2.31 -6.01
CA PHE A 87 22.93 3.73 -5.72
C PHE A 87 21.53 4.12 -5.24
N PHE A 88 21.44 5.25 -4.55
CA PHE A 88 20.21 5.98 -4.28
C PHE A 88 20.10 7.18 -5.22
N LEU A 89 18.88 7.54 -5.61
CA LEU A 89 18.56 8.74 -6.36
C LEU A 89 17.90 9.74 -5.42
N THR A 90 18.51 10.91 -5.24
CA THR A 90 17.96 11.98 -4.41
C THR A 90 17.77 13.25 -5.25
N ALA A 91 16.88 14.13 -4.81
CA ALA A 91 16.64 15.42 -5.44
C ALA A 91 16.57 16.53 -4.38
N GLU A 92 17.08 17.71 -4.73
CA GLU A 92 17.07 18.92 -3.89
C GLU A 92 16.45 20.09 -4.65
N LYS A 93 15.52 20.79 -4.01
CA LYS A 93 14.95 22.05 -4.52
C LYS A 93 14.91 23.08 -3.39
N PRO A 94 15.61 24.23 -3.53
CA PRO A 94 15.53 25.31 -2.55
C PRO A 94 14.09 25.79 -2.36
N GLY A 95 13.61 25.82 -1.11
CA GLY A 95 12.25 26.25 -0.76
C GLY A 95 11.18 25.15 -0.78
N PHE A 96 11.53 23.91 -1.14
CA PHE A 96 10.64 22.74 -1.03
C PHE A 96 10.83 22.06 0.33
N ALA A 97 9.72 21.77 1.04
CA ALA A 97 9.76 21.16 2.37
C ALA A 97 10.06 19.65 2.31
N GLN A 98 10.65 19.13 3.40
CA GLN A 98 10.99 17.72 3.57
C GLN A 98 9.72 16.85 3.54
N GLY A 99 9.70 15.77 2.74
CA GLY A 99 8.52 14.91 2.61
C GLY A 99 7.40 15.43 1.69
N PHE A 100 7.72 16.27 0.69
CA PHE A 100 6.75 16.78 -0.30
C PHE A 100 7.10 16.46 -1.76
N ALA A 101 8.09 15.60 -2.04
CA ALA A 101 8.44 15.23 -3.41
C ALA A 101 8.63 13.73 -3.62
N ALA A 102 8.02 13.19 -4.68
CA ALA A 102 8.20 11.80 -5.11
C ALA A 102 9.20 11.73 -6.26
N VAL A 103 10.12 10.76 -6.20
CA VAL A 103 11.09 10.47 -7.27
C VAL A 103 10.64 9.21 -7.98
N THR A 104 10.18 9.35 -9.21
CA THR A 104 9.81 8.20 -10.05
C THR A 104 10.86 8.01 -11.15
N VAL A 105 11.32 6.78 -11.33
CA VAL A 105 12.26 6.43 -12.40
C VAL A 105 11.54 5.49 -13.35
N TYR A 106 11.38 5.92 -14.60
CA TYR A 106 10.72 5.09 -15.61
C TYR A 106 11.50 5.11 -16.93
N LYS A 107 11.31 4.04 -17.71
CA LYS A 107 11.83 3.98 -19.08
C LYS A 107 10.84 4.71 -19.98
N ALA A 108 11.30 5.68 -20.75
CA ALA A 108 10.46 6.27 -21.78
C ALA A 108 10.27 5.21 -22.88
N GLN A 109 9.09 4.60 -22.97
CA GLN A 109 8.81 3.63 -24.02
C GLN A 109 7.50 3.99 -24.73
N GLN A 110 7.63 4.36 -26.02
CA GLN A 110 6.62 4.05 -27.01
C GLN A 110 6.46 2.52 -26.99
N GLU A 111 5.38 2.04 -26.40
CA GLU A 111 5.18 0.61 -26.16
C GLU A 111 3.81 0.16 -26.67
N VAL A 112 3.75 -1.08 -27.09
CA VAL A 112 2.50 -1.79 -27.32
C VAL A 112 1.93 -2.12 -25.96
N THR A 113 0.71 -1.66 -25.67
CA THR A 113 0.07 -1.93 -24.38
C THR A 113 -1.13 -2.84 -24.56
N PHE A 114 -1.32 -3.75 -23.61
CA PHE A 114 -2.52 -4.58 -23.50
C PHE A 114 -3.03 -4.44 -22.07
N THR A 115 -4.19 -3.81 -21.90
CA THR A 115 -4.73 -3.44 -20.59
C THR A 115 -6.15 -3.96 -20.42
N ALA A 116 -6.54 -4.19 -19.17
CA ALA A 116 -7.95 -4.30 -18.81
C ALA A 116 -8.47 -2.90 -18.43
N ASP A 117 -9.74 -2.60 -18.67
CA ASP A 117 -10.33 -1.28 -18.37
C ASP A 117 -10.39 -0.98 -16.88
N LYS A 118 -10.46 -2.03 -16.06
CA LYS A 118 -10.35 -2.01 -14.60
C LYS A 118 -9.37 -3.07 -14.12
N GLN A 119 -8.86 -2.87 -12.90
CA GLN A 119 -8.03 -3.84 -12.19
C GLN A 119 -8.85 -4.82 -11.35
N VAL A 120 -10.07 -4.44 -10.97
CA VAL A 120 -10.96 -5.22 -10.10
C VAL A 120 -12.37 -5.23 -10.68
N TYR A 121 -12.94 -6.42 -10.84
CA TYR A 121 -14.28 -6.64 -11.37
C TYR A 121 -15.12 -7.40 -10.33
N ASN A 122 -16.42 -7.13 -10.28
CA ASN A 122 -17.35 -7.99 -9.56
C ASN A 122 -17.55 -9.30 -10.34
N GLN A 123 -17.98 -10.36 -9.67
CA GLN A 123 -18.30 -11.61 -10.36
C GLN A 123 -19.44 -11.40 -11.36
N ALA A 124 -19.23 -11.85 -12.60
CA ALA A 124 -20.12 -11.64 -13.76
C ALA A 124 -20.15 -10.20 -14.33
N GLU A 125 -19.27 -9.32 -13.87
CA GLU A 125 -19.03 -8.03 -14.53
C GLU A 125 -18.12 -8.21 -15.77
N PRO A 126 -18.51 -7.73 -16.96
CA PRO A 126 -17.68 -7.89 -18.15
C PRO A 126 -16.30 -7.22 -17.99
N VAL A 127 -15.25 -7.92 -18.41
CA VAL A 127 -13.86 -7.42 -18.48
C VAL A 127 -13.61 -6.89 -19.88
N THR A 128 -13.22 -5.63 -20.00
CA THR A 128 -12.87 -5.03 -21.29
C THR A 128 -11.36 -5.00 -21.45
N LEU A 129 -10.84 -5.64 -22.50
CA LEU A 129 -9.41 -5.75 -22.79
C LEU A 129 -9.08 -4.89 -24.02
N THR A 130 -8.10 -4.00 -23.90
CA THR A 130 -7.70 -3.09 -24.98
C THR A 130 -6.23 -3.28 -25.33
N LEU A 131 -5.95 -3.54 -26.62
CA LEU A 131 -4.62 -3.51 -27.22
C LEU A 131 -4.43 -2.14 -27.90
N ARG A 132 -3.36 -1.42 -27.57
CA ARG A 132 -2.97 -0.17 -28.24
C ARG A 132 -1.60 -0.30 -28.88
N ASN A 133 -1.51 0.07 -30.15
CA ASN A 133 -0.23 0.19 -30.84
C ASN A 133 0.41 1.57 -30.60
N GLY A 134 1.39 1.63 -29.69
CA GLY A 134 2.20 2.82 -29.45
C GLY A 134 3.44 2.96 -30.33
N LEU A 135 3.68 2.03 -31.26
CA LEU A 135 4.83 2.05 -32.19
C LEU A 135 4.54 2.89 -33.43
N ASP A 136 5.59 3.26 -34.15
CA ASP A 136 5.51 3.95 -35.45
C ASP A 136 5.31 2.98 -36.64
N SER A 137 5.16 1.68 -36.36
CA SER A 137 4.90 0.63 -37.36
C SER A 137 3.70 -0.24 -36.98
N PRO A 138 3.00 -0.86 -37.97
CA PRO A 138 1.88 -1.75 -37.67
C PRO A 138 2.27 -2.98 -36.85
N ILE A 139 1.31 -3.53 -36.10
CA ILE A 139 1.43 -4.82 -35.40
C ILE A 139 0.47 -5.81 -36.01
N THR A 140 0.95 -7.02 -36.29
CA THR A 140 0.13 -8.06 -36.90
C THR A 140 -0.41 -9.03 -35.85
N LEU A 141 -1.70 -9.30 -35.92
CA LEU A 141 -2.41 -10.33 -35.16
C LEU A 141 -2.76 -11.50 -36.09
N ASN A 142 -2.48 -12.72 -35.65
CA ASN A 142 -2.66 -13.93 -36.48
C ASN A 142 -4.10 -14.48 -36.47
N CYS A 143 -4.97 -13.93 -35.64
CA CYS A 143 -6.41 -14.22 -35.62
C CYS A 143 -7.21 -13.06 -35.02
N GLY A 144 -8.54 -13.12 -35.11
CA GLY A 144 -9.43 -12.04 -34.65
C GLY A 144 -9.46 -11.77 -33.15
N ALA A 145 -9.09 -12.76 -32.33
CA ALA A 145 -8.96 -12.61 -30.88
C ALA A 145 -7.83 -13.52 -30.37
N PRO A 146 -6.55 -13.14 -30.55
CA PRO A 146 -5.39 -13.97 -30.18
C PRO A 146 -5.06 -13.86 -28.68
N TRP A 147 -6.08 -13.63 -27.84
CA TRP A 147 -5.93 -13.50 -26.40
C TRP A 147 -6.47 -14.72 -25.67
N LYS A 148 -5.97 -14.97 -24.46
CA LYS A 148 -6.45 -16.03 -23.56
C LYS A 148 -6.44 -15.53 -22.12
N ILE A 149 -7.26 -16.14 -21.28
CA ILE A 149 -7.24 -15.95 -19.84
C ILE A 149 -6.61 -17.16 -19.18
N THR A 150 -5.66 -16.91 -18.29
CA THR A 150 -5.06 -17.92 -17.42
C THR A 150 -5.10 -17.48 -15.96
N ARG A 151 -4.91 -18.41 -15.04
CA ARG A 151 -4.51 -18.07 -13.67
C ARG A 151 -3.02 -17.70 -13.61
N PRO A 152 -2.54 -17.09 -12.51
CA PRO A 152 -1.12 -16.73 -12.35
C PRO A 152 -0.17 -17.94 -12.43
N ASN A 153 -0.63 -19.12 -12.06
CA ASN A 153 0.10 -20.39 -12.19
C ASN A 153 0.19 -20.92 -13.64
N GLY A 154 -0.40 -20.22 -14.62
CA GLY A 154 -0.43 -20.60 -16.03
C GLY A 154 -1.57 -21.54 -16.43
N GLU A 155 -2.44 -21.94 -15.49
CA GLU A 155 -3.62 -22.76 -15.78
C GLU A 155 -4.58 -22.02 -16.73
N SER A 156 -4.93 -22.66 -17.84
CA SER A 156 -5.82 -22.08 -18.86
C SER A 156 -7.26 -22.02 -18.35
N VAL A 157 -7.88 -20.85 -18.47
CA VAL A 157 -9.26 -20.61 -18.03
C VAL A 157 -10.19 -20.44 -19.23
N PHE A 158 -9.80 -19.59 -20.17
CA PHE A 158 -10.60 -19.26 -21.34
C PHE A 158 -9.73 -18.92 -22.55
N ALA A 159 -10.12 -19.38 -23.74
CA ALA A 159 -9.58 -18.91 -25.01
C ALA A 159 -10.71 -18.82 -26.04
N PRO A 160 -10.87 -17.67 -26.73
CA PRO A 160 -11.95 -17.46 -27.69
C PRO A 160 -11.72 -18.28 -28.96
N PHE A 161 -12.79 -18.91 -29.45
CA PHE A 161 -12.79 -19.49 -30.78
C PHE A 161 -12.74 -18.37 -31.82
N SER A 162 -11.64 -18.31 -32.58
CA SER A 162 -11.39 -17.24 -33.56
C SER A 162 -11.16 -17.80 -34.95
N ILE A 163 -11.65 -17.08 -35.96
CA ILE A 163 -11.28 -17.34 -37.35
C ILE A 163 -9.83 -16.89 -37.55
N MET A 164 -9.06 -17.69 -38.27
CA MET A 164 -7.71 -17.34 -38.69
C MET A 164 -7.78 -16.24 -39.75
N VAL A 165 -7.50 -15.02 -39.32
CA VAL A 165 -7.47 -13.80 -40.13
C VAL A 165 -6.30 -12.95 -39.67
N ILE A 166 -5.56 -12.39 -40.62
CA ILE A 166 -4.46 -11.48 -40.34
C ILE A 166 -5.06 -10.08 -40.15
N ILE A 167 -4.78 -9.45 -39.01
CA ILE A 167 -5.22 -8.09 -38.71
C ILE A 167 -3.98 -7.25 -38.43
N ASP A 168 -3.82 -6.14 -39.16
CA ASP A 168 -2.79 -5.15 -38.90
C ASP A 168 -3.36 -4.00 -38.06
N VAL A 169 -2.76 -3.77 -36.90
CA VAL A 169 -3.08 -2.66 -35.99
C VAL A 169 -2.14 -1.50 -36.30
N GLU A 170 -2.65 -0.49 -37.01
CA GLU A 170 -1.87 0.68 -37.40
C GLU A 170 -1.37 1.50 -36.19
N PRO A 171 -0.28 2.28 -36.33
CA PRO A 171 0.21 3.20 -35.31
C PRO A 171 -0.90 4.07 -34.69
N GLY A 172 -0.94 4.12 -33.37
CA GLY A 172 -1.92 4.90 -32.60
C GLY A 172 -3.35 4.33 -32.61
N LYS A 173 -3.59 3.15 -33.20
CA LYS A 173 -4.89 2.47 -33.16
C LYS A 173 -5.04 1.55 -31.96
N GLU A 174 -6.30 1.31 -31.61
CA GLU A 174 -6.72 0.47 -30.50
C GLU A 174 -7.71 -0.59 -30.98
N ILE A 175 -7.64 -1.78 -30.38
CA ILE A 175 -8.63 -2.85 -30.53
C ILE A 175 -9.09 -3.28 -29.15
N THR A 176 -10.39 -3.48 -29.00
CA THR A 176 -11.02 -3.82 -27.73
C THR A 176 -11.81 -5.11 -27.83
N TRP A 177 -11.73 -5.95 -26.80
CA TRP A 177 -12.55 -7.15 -26.61
C TRP A 177 -13.25 -7.10 -25.26
N ALA A 178 -14.35 -7.85 -25.11
CA ALA A 178 -15.04 -8.03 -23.85
C ALA A 178 -15.11 -9.51 -23.50
N TRP A 179 -14.90 -9.83 -22.22
CA TRP A 179 -15.04 -11.17 -21.66
C TRP A 179 -16.05 -11.16 -20.53
N ASP A 180 -17.05 -12.03 -20.58
CA ASP A 180 -18.13 -12.12 -19.59
C ASP A 180 -17.76 -12.97 -18.36
N GLN A 181 -16.45 -13.21 -18.16
CA GLN A 181 -15.90 -13.99 -17.07
C GLN A 181 -16.37 -15.45 -17.03
N LYS A 182 -16.68 -16.04 -18.20
CA LYS A 182 -16.94 -17.48 -18.32
C LYS A 182 -15.71 -18.26 -18.74
N ASP A 183 -15.54 -19.43 -18.17
CA ASP A 183 -14.51 -20.38 -18.58
C ASP A 183 -14.83 -21.05 -19.93
N GLN A 184 -13.96 -21.95 -20.38
CA GLN A 184 -14.15 -22.67 -21.65
C GLN A 184 -15.43 -23.54 -21.70
N ALA A 185 -15.95 -23.97 -20.54
CA ALA A 185 -17.19 -24.75 -20.43
C ALA A 185 -18.44 -23.85 -20.39
N GLY A 186 -18.26 -22.53 -20.28
CA GLY A 186 -19.35 -21.55 -20.15
C GLY A 186 -19.80 -21.34 -18.71
N GLU A 187 -19.06 -21.84 -17.72
CA GLU A 187 -19.33 -21.62 -16.30
C GLU A 187 -18.67 -20.33 -15.81
N GLN A 188 -19.29 -19.67 -14.84
CA GLN A 188 -18.74 -18.45 -14.26
C GLN A 188 -17.45 -18.76 -13.51
N VAL A 189 -16.37 -18.06 -13.84
CA VAL A 189 -15.10 -18.26 -13.13
C VAL A 189 -15.22 -17.84 -11.67
N LYS A 190 -14.45 -18.50 -10.80
CA LYS A 190 -14.43 -18.19 -9.36
C LYS A 190 -13.72 -16.85 -9.10
N PRO A 191 -13.96 -16.21 -7.95
CA PRO A 191 -13.14 -15.09 -7.53
C PRO A 191 -11.64 -15.46 -7.50
N GLY A 192 -10.79 -14.50 -7.85
CA GLY A 192 -9.34 -14.69 -7.89
C GLY A 192 -8.66 -13.78 -8.92
N VAL A 193 -7.34 -13.89 -8.98
CA VAL A 193 -6.50 -13.16 -9.93
C VAL A 193 -6.48 -13.90 -11.27
N TYR A 194 -6.58 -13.14 -12.35
CA TYR A 194 -6.55 -13.61 -13.73
C TYR A 194 -5.52 -12.84 -14.54
N VAL A 195 -5.00 -13.49 -15.57
CA VAL A 195 -4.03 -12.92 -16.51
C VAL A 195 -4.60 -13.07 -17.92
N ALA A 196 -4.92 -11.96 -18.56
CA ALA A 196 -5.15 -11.95 -20.01
C ALA A 196 -3.80 -11.86 -20.71
N THR A 197 -3.52 -12.77 -21.64
CA THR A 197 -2.32 -12.74 -22.49
C THR A 197 -2.75 -12.64 -23.94
N ILE A 198 -2.15 -11.74 -24.71
CA ILE A 198 -2.35 -11.61 -26.15
C ILE A 198 -1.05 -11.88 -26.90
N ARG A 199 -1.13 -12.64 -28.00
CA ARG A 199 0.00 -12.90 -28.89
C ARG A 199 0.00 -11.93 -30.06
N THR A 200 1.12 -11.22 -30.24
CA THR A 200 1.34 -10.28 -31.35
C THR A 200 2.58 -10.66 -32.15
N SER A 201 2.82 -10.03 -33.30
CA SER A 201 4.09 -10.16 -34.04
C SER A 201 5.32 -9.70 -33.24
N GLY A 202 5.13 -8.81 -32.25
CA GLY A 202 6.17 -8.31 -31.35
C GLY A 202 6.40 -9.16 -30.10
N GLY A 203 5.62 -10.24 -29.90
CA GLY A 203 5.69 -11.09 -28.71
C GLY A 203 4.36 -11.16 -27.94
N ASP A 204 4.37 -11.94 -26.86
CA ASP A 204 3.22 -12.08 -25.96
C ASP A 204 3.23 -10.94 -24.93
N ILE A 205 2.09 -10.25 -24.79
CA ILE A 205 1.88 -9.14 -23.84
C ILE A 205 0.72 -9.53 -22.92
N PHE A 206 0.70 -9.06 -21.67
CA PHE A 206 -0.31 -9.46 -20.71
C PHE A 206 -0.89 -8.29 -19.90
N ALA A 207 -2.15 -8.46 -19.51
CA ALA A 207 -2.85 -7.65 -18.51
C ALA A 207 -3.21 -8.56 -17.32
N ARG A 208 -3.05 -8.06 -16.10
CA ARG A 208 -3.55 -8.72 -14.90
C ARG A 208 -4.78 -7.99 -14.40
N PHE A 209 -5.72 -8.73 -13.82
CA PHE A 209 -6.91 -8.17 -13.17
C PHE A 209 -7.49 -9.19 -12.17
N CYS A 210 -8.31 -8.71 -11.25
CA CYS A 210 -8.97 -9.51 -10.23
C CYS A 210 -10.48 -9.59 -10.47
N ILE A 211 -11.05 -10.77 -10.28
CA ILE A 211 -12.50 -10.95 -10.16
C ILE A 211 -12.81 -11.18 -8.69
N THR A 212 -13.61 -10.32 -8.10
CA THR A 212 -14.02 -10.40 -6.71
C THR A 212 -15.38 -11.09 -6.61
N GLY A 213 -15.59 -11.83 -5.51
CA GLY A 213 -16.91 -12.40 -5.19
C GLY A 213 -17.87 -11.38 -4.58
N LEU A 214 -17.45 -10.12 -4.47
CA LEU A 214 -18.26 -9.06 -3.90
C LEU A 214 -19.26 -8.63 -4.98
N ARG A 215 -20.54 -8.65 -4.64
CA ARG A 215 -21.55 -7.86 -5.35
C ARG A 215 -21.66 -6.56 -4.60
N THR A 216 -21.56 -5.44 -5.30
CA THR A 216 -21.86 -4.11 -4.75
C THR A 216 -23.31 -4.11 -4.23
N GLY A 217 -23.46 -4.36 -2.93
CA GLY A 217 -24.74 -4.54 -2.26
C GLY A 217 -24.60 -5.44 -1.04
N LYS A 218 -24.30 -4.83 0.12
CA LYS A 218 -23.97 -5.48 1.41
C LYS A 218 -22.71 -6.34 1.37
N ASP A 219 -21.67 -5.84 2.03
CA ASP A 219 -20.45 -6.55 2.37
C ASP A 219 -20.78 -7.83 3.17
N ILE A 220 -20.64 -9.00 2.52
CA ILE A 220 -21.04 -10.30 3.08
C ILE A 220 -19.94 -10.86 4.01
N ARG A 221 -18.70 -10.36 3.89
CA ARG A 221 -17.56 -10.79 4.73
C ARG A 221 -17.58 -10.16 6.12
N ASN A 222 -18.24 -9.00 6.26
CA ASN A 222 -18.22 -8.25 7.52
C ASN A 222 -19.57 -7.59 7.82
N PRO A 223 -20.60 -8.37 8.21
CA PRO A 223 -21.89 -7.81 8.53
C PRO A 223 -21.79 -6.95 9.80
N ASP A 224 -22.43 -5.78 9.78
CA ASP A 224 -22.50 -4.93 10.96
C ASP A 224 -23.13 -5.73 12.14
N PRO A 225 -22.51 -5.68 13.34
CA PRO A 225 -23.02 -6.40 14.49
C PRO A 225 -24.40 -5.89 14.89
N LYS A 226 -25.23 -6.81 15.40
CA LYS A 226 -26.46 -6.41 16.09
C LYS A 226 -26.13 -5.68 17.38
N MET A 227 -26.92 -4.66 17.71
CA MET A 227 -26.80 -3.90 18.95
C MET A 227 -26.99 -4.82 20.18
N PRO A 228 -26.00 -4.90 21.10
CA PRO A 228 -26.18 -5.63 22.35
C PRO A 228 -27.23 -5.02 23.29
N GLU A 229 -27.82 -5.87 24.13
CA GLU A 229 -28.74 -5.44 25.21
C GLU A 229 -27.98 -4.78 26.36
N ASP A 230 -26.84 -5.34 26.74
CA ASP A 230 -25.96 -4.77 27.76
C ASP A 230 -25.17 -3.58 27.20
N ARG A 231 -25.25 -2.44 27.91
CA ARG A 231 -24.68 -1.16 27.51
C ARG A 231 -24.03 -0.51 28.72
N PRO A 232 -22.80 -0.92 29.08
CA PRO A 232 -22.12 -0.43 30.27
C PRO A 232 -21.65 1.03 30.14
N PHE A 233 -21.62 1.58 28.92
CA PHE A 233 -21.17 2.93 28.64
C PHE A 233 -22.35 3.88 28.41
N THR A 234 -22.37 4.97 29.19
CA THR A 234 -23.42 6.01 29.12
C THR A 234 -23.34 6.87 27.85
N ASP A 235 -22.16 6.92 27.22
CA ASP A 235 -21.86 7.66 26.00
C ASP A 235 -21.96 6.80 24.71
N VAL A 236 -22.23 5.50 24.84
CA VAL A 236 -22.49 4.56 23.72
C VAL A 236 -23.97 4.17 23.72
N THR A 237 -24.81 5.13 23.36
CA THR A 237 -26.27 5.06 23.60
C THR A 237 -27.06 4.20 22.60
N GLY A 238 -26.46 3.82 21.47
CA GLY A 238 -27.14 3.18 20.33
C GLY A 238 -27.68 4.15 19.28
N LYS A 239 -27.38 5.45 19.41
CA LYS A 239 -27.74 6.46 18.42
C LYS A 239 -26.82 6.45 17.19
N HIS A 240 -25.59 5.96 17.33
CA HIS A 240 -24.61 5.88 16.25
C HIS A 240 -24.49 4.43 15.77
N LEU A 241 -25.51 3.97 15.03
CA LEU A 241 -25.64 2.56 14.60
C LEU A 241 -24.44 2.03 13.81
N TRP A 242 -23.67 2.91 13.17
CA TRP A 242 -22.47 2.55 12.43
C TRP A 242 -21.29 2.11 13.32
N GLY A 243 -21.28 2.48 14.61
CA GLY A 243 -20.13 2.26 15.49
C GLY A 243 -20.49 1.77 16.90
N ASP A 244 -21.63 2.18 17.47
CA ASP A 244 -22.05 1.77 18.82
C ASP A 244 -22.10 0.24 18.98
N PRO A 245 -22.66 -0.56 18.05
CA PRO A 245 -22.66 -2.02 18.17
C PRO A 245 -21.24 -2.60 18.19
N HIS A 246 -20.32 -2.09 17.37
CA HIS A 246 -18.94 -2.57 17.27
C HIS A 246 -18.20 -2.39 18.59
N VAL A 247 -18.31 -1.20 19.20
CA VAL A 247 -17.71 -0.89 20.50
C VAL A 247 -18.20 -1.88 21.57
N LEU A 248 -19.51 -2.12 21.63
CA LEU A 248 -20.11 -2.98 22.65
C LEU A 248 -19.70 -4.46 22.48
N HIS A 249 -19.66 -4.97 21.25
CA HIS A 249 -19.18 -6.34 20.98
C HIS A 249 -17.70 -6.51 21.34
N LEU A 250 -16.86 -5.55 20.98
CA LEU A 250 -15.44 -5.59 21.36
C LEU A 250 -15.24 -5.48 22.87
N HIS A 251 -16.11 -4.73 23.56
CA HIS A 251 -16.05 -4.61 25.00
C HIS A 251 -16.41 -5.94 25.70
N GLN A 252 -17.45 -6.63 25.23
CA GLN A 252 -17.82 -7.97 25.71
C GLN A 252 -16.69 -8.99 25.51
N LYS A 253 -15.88 -8.83 24.46
CA LYS A 253 -14.69 -9.64 24.19
C LYS A 253 -13.44 -9.19 24.95
N GLY A 254 -13.52 -8.13 25.76
CA GLY A 254 -12.41 -7.60 26.54
C GLY A 254 -11.34 -6.84 25.74
N ILE A 255 -11.59 -6.58 24.46
CA ILE A 255 -10.62 -5.97 23.53
C ILE A 255 -10.58 -4.46 23.70
N VAL A 256 -11.74 -3.83 23.80
CA VAL A 256 -11.85 -2.40 24.12
C VAL A 256 -12.31 -2.20 25.56
N ARG A 257 -11.69 -1.21 26.20
CA ARG A 257 -11.96 -0.83 27.59
C ARG A 257 -12.39 0.64 27.62
N GLY A 258 -13.26 0.99 28.57
CA GLY A 258 -13.67 2.38 28.78
C GLY A 258 -12.51 3.24 29.28
N LYS A 259 -12.52 4.54 28.98
CA LYS A 259 -11.56 5.50 29.57
C LYS A 259 -11.80 5.71 31.06
N SER A 260 -13.04 5.55 31.52
CA SER A 260 -13.41 5.63 32.93
C SER A 260 -14.62 4.75 33.23
N ALA A 261 -15.01 4.67 34.49
CA ALA A 261 -16.19 3.92 34.91
C ALA A 261 -17.44 4.47 34.20
N GLY A 262 -18.01 3.68 33.29
CA GLY A 262 -19.24 4.02 32.56
C GLY A 262 -19.08 4.94 31.35
N ALA A 263 -17.84 5.21 30.88
CA ALA A 263 -17.60 6.01 29.67
C ALA A 263 -16.54 5.41 28.75
N PHE A 264 -16.85 5.36 27.45
CA PHE A 264 -15.95 4.88 26.41
C PHE A 264 -15.14 6.00 25.74
N ASP A 265 -15.69 7.21 25.68
CA ASP A 265 -15.20 8.37 24.94
C ASP A 265 -15.07 8.09 23.42
N PRO A 266 -16.18 7.84 22.71
CA PRO A 266 -16.14 7.35 21.33
C PRO A 266 -15.54 8.34 20.33
N GLU A 267 -15.76 9.64 20.52
CA GLU A 267 -15.21 10.71 19.66
C GLU A 267 -13.84 11.20 20.14
N GLY A 268 -13.35 10.64 21.25
CA GLY A 268 -12.06 11.01 21.81
C GLY A 268 -10.92 10.62 20.91
N THR A 269 -9.84 11.40 21.00
CA THR A 269 -8.55 11.06 20.39
C THR A 269 -8.03 9.74 20.93
N LEU A 270 -7.54 8.90 20.02
CA LEU A 270 -6.87 7.64 20.29
C LEU A 270 -5.37 7.81 20.07
N THR A 271 -4.53 7.28 20.97
CA THR A 271 -3.07 7.28 20.78
C THR A 271 -2.57 6.05 20.04
N ARG A 272 -1.36 6.13 19.48
CA ARG A 272 -0.69 4.98 18.84
C ARG A 272 -0.57 3.79 19.79
N ALA A 273 -0.15 4.02 21.04
CA ALA A 273 -0.04 2.98 22.05
C ALA A 273 -1.38 2.33 22.40
N GLU A 274 -2.46 3.12 22.52
CA GLU A 274 -3.80 2.59 22.76
C GLU A 274 -4.27 1.70 21.62
N PHE A 275 -4.03 2.11 20.36
CA PHE A 275 -4.41 1.31 19.20
C PHE A 275 -3.62 -0.01 19.13
N VAL A 276 -2.30 0.01 19.33
CA VAL A 276 -1.47 -1.20 19.34
C VAL A 276 -1.96 -2.18 20.42
N ALA A 277 -2.30 -1.69 21.62
CA ALA A 277 -2.84 -2.53 22.67
C ALA A 277 -4.21 -3.14 22.30
N MET A 278 -5.09 -2.38 21.64
CA MET A 278 -6.36 -2.89 21.13
C MET A 278 -6.15 -3.96 20.05
N LEU A 279 -5.21 -3.73 19.13
CA LEU A 279 -4.90 -4.64 18.03
C LEU A 279 -4.33 -5.97 18.54
N LEU A 280 -3.36 -5.94 19.45
CA LEU A 280 -2.80 -7.16 20.03
C LEU A 280 -3.82 -7.96 20.84
N ARG A 281 -4.75 -7.31 21.55
CA ARG A 281 -5.88 -7.99 22.19
C ARG A 281 -6.78 -8.67 21.18
N ALA A 282 -7.07 -8.00 20.06
CA ALA A 282 -7.92 -8.55 19.01
C ALA A 282 -7.31 -9.82 18.42
N CYS A 283 -6.00 -9.84 18.19
CA CYS A 283 -5.25 -11.02 17.71
C CYS A 283 -5.00 -12.09 18.80
N GLY A 284 -5.47 -11.89 20.04
CA GLY A 284 -5.27 -12.83 21.14
C GLY A 284 -3.83 -12.91 21.69
N LEU A 285 -3.05 -11.84 21.53
CA LEU A 285 -1.61 -11.80 21.83
C LEU A 285 -1.25 -11.01 23.08
N GLU A 286 -2.23 -10.43 23.78
CA GLU A 286 -1.99 -9.69 25.05
C GLU A 286 -1.31 -10.59 26.09
N SER A 287 -1.67 -11.87 26.19
CA SER A 287 -1.02 -12.79 27.16
C SER A 287 0.42 -13.18 26.79
N GLN A 288 0.88 -12.81 25.59
CA GLN A 288 2.25 -13.05 25.12
C GLN A 288 3.13 -11.80 25.20
N THR A 289 2.62 -10.70 25.75
CA THR A 289 3.46 -9.57 26.11
C THR A 289 4.09 -9.91 27.45
N ASP A 290 5.38 -10.27 27.48
CA ASP A 290 6.04 -10.55 28.76
C ASP A 290 6.05 -9.26 29.60
N GLU A 291 5.18 -9.20 30.62
CA GLU A 291 5.06 -8.05 31.53
C GLU A 291 6.28 -7.94 32.46
N ASP A 292 7.02 -9.04 32.63
CA ASP A 292 8.31 -9.06 33.31
C ASP A 292 9.38 -8.49 32.37
N GLY A 293 9.51 -7.16 32.35
CA GLY A 293 10.56 -6.40 31.66
C GLY A 293 11.98 -6.65 32.21
N ASN A 294 12.28 -7.89 32.61
CA ASN A 294 13.47 -8.32 33.31
C ASN A 294 14.33 -9.30 32.48
N SER A 295 14.21 -9.24 31.15
CA SER A 295 15.20 -9.83 30.27
C SER A 295 16.38 -8.86 30.16
N GLU A 296 17.45 -9.13 30.92
CA GLU A 296 18.71 -8.34 30.96
C GLU A 296 19.44 -8.22 29.59
N GLU A 297 18.86 -8.76 28.51
CA GLU A 297 19.45 -8.85 27.17
C GLU A 297 18.57 -8.27 26.04
N SER A 298 17.41 -7.65 26.31
CA SER A 298 16.55 -7.11 25.22
C SER A 298 16.78 -5.62 24.97
N GLU A 299 17.17 -5.24 23.75
CA GLU A 299 17.20 -3.84 23.31
C GLU A 299 15.79 -3.22 23.34
N ASP A 300 15.73 -1.92 23.68
CA ASP A 300 14.47 -1.15 23.65
C ASP A 300 13.82 -1.23 22.25
N PRO A 301 12.48 -1.28 22.16
CA PRO A 301 11.80 -1.44 20.88
C PRO A 301 11.99 -0.24 19.96
N PHE A 302 11.99 0.98 20.51
CA PHE A 302 12.27 2.22 19.79
C PHE A 302 13.02 3.20 20.71
N PRO A 303 13.78 4.18 20.16
CA PRO A 303 14.62 5.09 20.95
C PRO A 303 13.88 5.94 22.01
N ASP A 304 12.58 6.14 21.84
CA ASP A 304 11.74 7.00 22.67
C ASP A 304 10.82 6.22 23.64
N ILE A 305 10.96 4.89 23.72
CA ILE A 305 10.17 4.04 24.60
C ILE A 305 11.08 3.34 25.60
N THR A 306 10.77 3.53 26.88
CA THR A 306 11.47 2.87 27.99
C THR A 306 10.57 1.83 28.66
N PRO A 307 11.14 0.86 29.41
CA PRO A 307 10.37 -0.14 30.16
C PRO A 307 9.35 0.43 31.15
N ALA A 308 9.47 1.70 31.53
CA ALA A 308 8.53 2.37 32.43
C ALA A 308 7.19 2.75 31.74
N HIS A 309 7.14 2.77 30.40
CA HIS A 309 5.92 3.09 29.67
C HIS A 309 4.92 1.92 29.71
N TRP A 310 3.66 2.18 30.03
CA TRP A 310 2.64 1.13 30.21
C TRP A 310 2.45 0.23 28.98
N ALA A 311 2.66 0.77 27.78
CA ALA A 311 2.55 0.06 26.51
C ALA A 311 3.87 -0.59 26.05
N TYR A 312 4.95 -0.54 26.84
CA TYR A 312 6.27 -1.03 26.43
C TYR A 312 6.21 -2.47 25.89
N ALA A 313 5.63 -3.40 26.66
CA ALA A 313 5.54 -4.80 26.26
C ALA A 313 4.66 -5.02 25.02
N HIS A 314 3.60 -4.23 24.86
CA HIS A 314 2.73 -4.25 23.67
C HIS A 314 3.50 -3.78 22.43
N ILE A 315 4.21 -2.66 22.51
CA ILE A 315 4.94 -2.08 21.39
C ILE A 315 6.12 -2.98 21.00
N ARG A 316 6.82 -3.56 21.98
CA ARG A 316 7.85 -4.57 21.74
C ARG A 316 7.31 -5.76 20.97
N LYS A 317 6.18 -6.33 21.41
CA LYS A 317 5.55 -7.46 20.72
C LYS A 317 5.10 -7.10 19.30
N ALA A 318 4.52 -5.92 19.11
CA ALA A 318 4.10 -5.46 17.79
C ALA A 318 5.29 -5.27 16.83
N ARG A 319 6.44 -4.80 17.33
CA ARG A 319 7.69 -4.73 16.57
C ARG A 319 8.24 -6.13 16.24
N GLU A 320 8.29 -7.05 17.20
CA GLU A 320 8.72 -8.44 16.99
C GLU A 320 7.90 -9.15 15.90
N MET A 321 6.61 -8.86 15.83
CA MET A 321 5.71 -9.40 14.82
C MET A 321 5.80 -8.72 13.46
N GLY A 322 6.60 -7.67 13.32
CA GLY A 322 6.68 -6.87 12.11
C GLY A 322 5.45 -6.02 11.83
N ILE A 323 4.56 -5.81 12.82
CA ILE A 323 3.44 -4.85 12.71
C ILE A 323 4.00 -3.42 12.68
N LEU A 324 5.02 -3.17 13.52
CA LEU A 324 5.79 -1.94 13.58
C LEU A 324 7.18 -2.17 13.01
N THR A 325 7.70 -1.23 12.22
CA THR A 325 9.02 -1.35 11.57
C THR A 325 9.91 -0.15 11.87
N ASP A 326 11.22 -0.41 11.91
CA ASP A 326 12.22 0.62 12.22
C ASP A 326 12.28 1.69 11.11
N ASP A 327 12.06 1.30 9.85
CA ASP A 327 12.10 2.22 8.71
C ASP A 327 11.02 3.32 8.82
N GLU A 328 9.87 3.02 9.44
CA GLU A 328 8.77 3.98 9.64
C GLU A 328 8.94 4.84 10.89
N TYR A 329 9.58 4.30 11.93
CA TYR A 329 9.68 4.93 13.25
C TYR A 329 11.13 5.14 13.72
N TRP A 330 12.05 5.40 12.78
CA TRP A 330 13.49 5.52 13.04
C TRP A 330 13.87 6.69 13.97
N GLU A 331 13.06 7.76 14.05
CA GLU A 331 13.23 8.86 15.01
C GLU A 331 12.56 8.60 16.37
N GLY A 332 11.78 7.51 16.48
CA GLY A 332 10.93 7.21 17.62
C GLY A 332 9.49 6.89 17.21
N PHE A 333 8.80 6.07 18.01
CA PHE A 333 7.43 5.62 17.75
C PHE A 333 6.37 6.66 18.13
N GLY A 334 6.63 7.47 19.15
CA GLY A 334 5.68 8.44 19.70
C GLY A 334 4.43 7.77 20.27
N PRO A 335 4.54 6.97 21.35
CA PRO A 335 3.42 6.15 21.85
C PRO A 335 2.17 6.95 22.24
N ASP A 336 2.34 8.16 22.76
CA ASP A 336 1.25 9.04 23.19
C ASP A 336 0.76 10.00 22.09
N ALA A 337 1.34 9.93 20.89
CA ALA A 337 0.87 10.74 19.76
C ALA A 337 -0.52 10.25 19.29
N PRO A 338 -1.41 11.17 18.86
CA PRO A 338 -2.64 10.79 18.16
C PRO A 338 -2.32 9.90 16.96
N ILE A 339 -3.08 8.81 16.81
CA ILE A 339 -2.90 7.91 15.67
C ILE A 339 -3.73 8.37 14.47
N THR A 340 -3.10 8.38 13.31
CA THR A 340 -3.75 8.69 12.03
C THR A 340 -4.48 7.46 11.48
N ARG A 341 -5.45 7.70 10.61
CA ARG A 341 -6.17 6.63 9.93
C ARG A 341 -5.28 5.79 9.02
N MET A 342 -4.27 6.40 8.38
CA MET A 342 -3.26 5.67 7.61
C MET A 342 -2.53 4.67 8.52
N GLU A 343 -2.00 5.12 9.66
CA GLU A 343 -1.25 4.25 10.58
C GLU A 343 -2.08 3.06 11.06
N ILE A 344 -3.36 3.28 11.40
CA ILE A 344 -4.30 2.21 11.72
C ILE A 344 -4.39 1.19 10.57
N CYS A 345 -4.50 1.67 9.32
CA CYS A 345 -4.62 0.81 8.15
C CYS A 345 -3.39 -0.09 7.96
N VAL A 346 -2.19 0.47 8.02
CA VAL A 346 -0.95 -0.29 7.83
C VAL A 346 -0.75 -1.30 8.95
N MET A 347 -0.95 -0.88 10.20
CA MET A 347 -0.85 -1.80 11.35
C MET A 347 -1.86 -2.95 11.26
N ALA A 348 -3.11 -2.66 10.90
CA ALA A 348 -4.15 -3.69 10.72
C ALA A 348 -3.84 -4.64 9.55
N ALA A 349 -3.38 -4.12 8.41
CA ALA A 349 -3.01 -4.94 7.26
C ALA A 349 -1.83 -5.88 7.57
N ARG A 350 -0.83 -5.41 8.32
CA ARG A 350 0.30 -6.24 8.76
C ARG A 350 -0.10 -7.28 9.79
N ALA A 351 -0.97 -6.93 10.73
CA ALA A 351 -1.50 -7.90 11.70
C ALA A 351 -2.24 -9.05 11.00
N LEU A 352 -2.90 -8.78 9.87
CA LEU A 352 -3.55 -9.79 9.01
C LEU A 352 -2.57 -10.51 8.05
N GLY A 353 -1.28 -10.20 8.07
CA GLY A 353 -0.30 -10.82 7.19
C GLY A 353 -0.39 -10.39 5.72
N LEU A 354 -1.04 -9.26 5.42
CA LEU A 354 -1.29 -8.79 4.05
C LEU A 354 -0.07 -8.13 3.38
N GLU A 355 1.11 -8.18 4.01
CA GLU A 355 2.35 -7.56 3.51
C GLU A 355 2.67 -7.97 2.06
N GLY A 356 2.48 -9.25 1.73
CA GLY A 356 2.72 -9.77 0.37
C GLY A 356 1.73 -9.26 -0.68
N GLU A 357 0.47 -9.04 -0.30
CA GLU A 357 -0.56 -8.47 -1.18
C GLU A 357 -0.39 -6.95 -1.31
N ALA A 358 -0.07 -6.27 -0.22
CA ALA A 358 0.26 -4.85 -0.22
C ALA A 358 1.44 -4.56 -1.17
N CYS A 359 2.48 -5.42 -1.16
CA CYS A 359 3.58 -5.33 -2.11
C CYS A 359 3.15 -5.52 -3.58
N GLN A 360 2.18 -6.40 -3.84
CA GLN A 360 1.66 -6.63 -5.20
C GLN A 360 0.80 -5.46 -5.68
N ASN A 361 0.10 -4.81 -4.75
CA ASN A 361 -0.72 -3.62 -4.96
C ASN A 361 0.08 -2.31 -4.86
N ALA A 362 1.42 -2.37 -4.88
CA ALA A 362 2.25 -1.19 -4.70
C ALA A 362 1.96 -0.12 -5.76
N GLY A 363 1.53 1.07 -5.31
CA GLY A 363 1.20 2.22 -6.14
C GLY A 363 -0.19 2.24 -6.75
N GLU A 364 -0.98 1.18 -6.57
CA GLU A 364 -2.35 1.10 -7.04
C GLU A 364 -3.31 1.95 -6.20
N MET A 365 -4.26 2.60 -6.86
CA MET A 365 -5.32 3.38 -6.19
C MET A 365 -6.33 2.45 -5.50
N ALA A 366 -6.79 2.85 -4.32
CA ALA A 366 -7.79 2.12 -3.53
C ALA A 366 -9.24 2.48 -3.93
N GLY A 367 -9.41 3.52 -4.74
CA GLY A 367 -10.70 3.99 -5.25
C GLY A 367 -11.34 5.10 -4.43
N PHE A 368 -10.54 5.88 -3.69
CA PHE A 368 -11.00 7.06 -2.96
C PHE A 368 -10.68 8.36 -3.69
N ASP A 369 -11.51 9.38 -3.47
CA ASP A 369 -11.35 10.71 -4.09
C ASP A 369 -10.07 11.42 -3.65
N ASP A 370 -9.49 11.02 -2.51
CA ASP A 370 -8.26 11.53 -1.90
C ASP A 370 -7.14 10.48 -1.87
N ASP A 371 -7.16 9.49 -2.78
CA ASP A 371 -6.07 8.51 -2.94
C ASP A 371 -4.70 9.18 -3.21
N ASP A 372 -4.72 10.40 -3.76
CA ASP A 372 -3.53 11.20 -4.01
C ASP A 372 -2.88 11.70 -2.71
N ASP A 373 -3.64 11.84 -1.63
CA ASP A 373 -3.10 12.17 -0.31
C ASP A 373 -2.43 10.96 0.36
N ILE A 374 -2.60 9.74 -0.18
CA ILE A 374 -1.97 8.52 0.33
C ILE A 374 -0.59 8.36 -0.29
N ALA A 375 0.45 8.38 0.55
CA ALA A 375 1.82 8.17 0.09
C ALA A 375 1.96 6.83 -0.66
N LEU A 376 2.71 6.83 -1.76
CA LEU A 376 2.86 5.68 -2.68
C LEU A 376 3.25 4.37 -1.97
N ALA A 377 4.11 4.48 -0.93
CA ALA A 377 4.56 3.35 -0.12
C ALA A 377 3.42 2.67 0.67
N TYR A 378 2.31 3.40 0.93
CA TYR A 378 1.18 2.93 1.71
C TYR A 378 -0.05 2.55 0.87
N ARG A 379 -0.12 2.99 -0.39
CA ARG A 379 -1.24 2.70 -1.29
C ARG A 379 -1.59 1.22 -1.37
N GLY A 380 -0.57 0.36 -1.46
CA GLY A 380 -0.76 -1.09 -1.49
C GLY A 380 -1.45 -1.64 -0.25
N TYR A 381 -1.12 -1.12 0.93
CA TYR A 381 -1.77 -1.53 2.18
C TYR A 381 -3.21 -1.04 2.26
N VAL A 382 -3.49 0.19 1.83
CA VAL A 382 -4.85 0.73 1.81
C VAL A 382 -5.73 -0.08 0.86
N LYS A 383 -5.24 -0.36 -0.35
CA LYS A 383 -5.95 -1.20 -1.32
C LYS A 383 -6.24 -2.59 -0.75
N ALA A 384 -5.24 -3.26 -0.18
CA ALA A 384 -5.43 -4.58 0.42
C ALA A 384 -6.46 -4.53 1.57
N ALA A 385 -6.36 -3.58 2.50
CA ALA A 385 -7.28 -3.47 3.63
C ALA A 385 -8.74 -3.20 3.19
N VAL A 386 -8.93 -2.47 2.08
CA VAL A 386 -10.25 -2.24 1.46
C VAL A 386 -10.78 -3.50 0.78
N GLU A 387 -9.94 -4.20 0.01
CA GLU A 387 -10.32 -5.45 -0.67
C GLU A 387 -10.71 -6.57 0.31
N TRP A 388 -10.09 -6.58 1.49
CA TRP A 388 -10.44 -7.48 2.60
C TRP A 388 -11.60 -6.99 3.47
N GLY A 389 -12.14 -5.80 3.21
CA GLY A 389 -13.30 -5.26 3.93
C GLY A 389 -13.01 -4.84 5.38
N VAL A 390 -11.73 -4.80 5.77
CA VAL A 390 -11.26 -4.32 7.08
C VAL A 390 -11.49 -2.83 7.19
N LEU A 391 -11.19 -2.12 6.10
CA LEU A 391 -11.31 -0.68 6.01
C LEU A 391 -12.37 -0.27 4.99
N LYS A 392 -13.10 0.80 5.31
CA LYS A 392 -14.04 1.46 4.40
C LYS A 392 -13.76 2.96 4.40
N GLY A 393 -13.99 3.61 3.28
CA GLY A 393 -13.98 5.07 3.18
C GLY A 393 -15.17 5.69 3.91
N TYR A 394 -15.15 7.02 3.98
CA TYR A 394 -16.24 7.83 4.47
C TYR A 394 -17.38 7.91 3.44
N PRO A 395 -18.59 8.34 3.84
CA PRO A 395 -19.73 8.47 2.92
C PRO A 395 -19.51 9.45 1.76
N ASP A 396 -18.53 10.34 1.87
CA ASP A 396 -18.11 11.30 0.85
C ASP A 396 -17.02 10.75 -0.09
N ALA A 397 -16.82 9.42 -0.11
CA ALA A 397 -15.83 8.73 -0.93
C ALA A 397 -14.35 9.04 -0.61
N THR A 398 -14.08 9.60 0.58
CA THR A 398 -12.70 9.88 1.03
C THR A 398 -12.16 8.80 1.97
N PHE A 399 -10.83 8.67 2.03
CA PHE A 399 -10.08 7.87 2.98
C PHE A 399 -9.63 8.69 4.19
N ARG A 400 -9.17 9.92 3.99
CA ARG A 400 -8.59 10.85 4.96
C ARG A 400 -7.36 10.27 5.69
N PRO A 401 -6.24 10.05 4.97
CA PRO A 401 -5.08 9.33 5.51
C PRO A 401 -4.48 9.98 6.75
N TRP A 402 -4.39 11.32 6.74
CA TRP A 402 -3.68 12.10 7.77
C TRP A 402 -4.59 12.59 8.91
N ASP A 403 -5.89 12.34 8.82
CA ASP A 403 -6.82 12.67 9.88
C ASP A 403 -6.60 11.72 11.08
N ASN A 404 -6.65 12.28 12.28
CA ASN A 404 -6.61 11.50 13.50
C ASN A 404 -7.89 10.69 13.64
N ALA A 405 -7.74 9.40 13.92
CA ALA A 405 -8.88 8.51 14.11
C ALA A 405 -9.46 8.65 15.52
N THR A 406 -10.79 8.57 15.59
CA THR A 406 -11.51 8.47 16.86
C THR A 406 -11.45 7.04 17.42
N ARG A 407 -11.67 6.91 18.73
CA ARG A 407 -11.78 5.60 19.39
C ARG A 407 -12.87 4.72 18.79
N ARG A 408 -13.99 5.32 18.36
CA ARG A 408 -15.09 4.61 17.70
C ARG A 408 -14.68 4.07 16.34
N GLU A 409 -13.98 4.85 15.53
CA GLU A 409 -13.51 4.40 14.21
C GLU A 409 -12.52 3.25 14.32
N ALA A 410 -11.57 3.35 15.26
CA ALA A 410 -10.65 2.26 15.54
C ALA A 410 -11.39 1.00 16.00
N ALA A 411 -12.40 1.12 16.85
CA ALA A 411 -13.22 -0.02 17.28
C ALA A 411 -13.95 -0.69 16.09
N VAL A 412 -14.46 0.09 15.13
CA VAL A 412 -15.08 -0.47 13.92
C VAL A 412 -14.06 -1.26 13.11
N ILE A 413 -12.86 -0.73 12.90
CA ILE A 413 -11.80 -1.39 12.13
C ILE A 413 -11.33 -2.67 12.82
N ILE A 414 -11.10 -2.63 14.14
CA ILE A 414 -10.71 -3.80 14.92
C ILE A 414 -11.78 -4.89 14.89
N TYR A 415 -13.06 -4.54 15.05
CA TYR A 415 -14.14 -5.52 14.94
C TYR A 415 -14.15 -6.20 13.58
N ARG A 416 -13.91 -5.42 12.52
CA ARG A 416 -13.88 -5.95 11.16
C ARG A 416 -12.71 -6.90 10.94
N LEU A 417 -11.51 -6.53 11.41
CA LEU A 417 -10.34 -7.39 11.40
C LEU A 417 -10.65 -8.75 12.03
N MET A 418 -11.30 -8.77 13.20
CA MET A 418 -11.65 -10.01 13.89
C MET A 418 -12.63 -10.91 13.15
N GLN A 419 -13.51 -10.36 12.30
CA GLN A 419 -14.45 -11.21 11.55
C GLN A 419 -13.71 -12.07 10.51
N LEU A 420 -12.53 -11.64 10.06
CA LEU A 420 -11.73 -12.37 9.07
C LEU A 420 -10.93 -13.51 9.70
N GLU A 421 -10.46 -13.35 10.94
CA GLU A 421 -9.74 -14.41 11.67
C GLU A 421 -10.66 -15.59 12.11
N LEU A 422 -11.97 -15.40 12.12
CA LEU A 422 -12.95 -16.40 12.59
C LEU A 422 -13.51 -17.30 11.47
N GLU A 423 -13.09 -17.11 10.22
CA GLU A 423 -13.57 -17.87 9.05
C GLU A 423 -12.68 -19.07 8.66
N ASP A 424 -11.61 -19.36 9.40
CA ASP A 424 -10.73 -20.53 9.18
C ASP A 424 -11.15 -21.82 9.92
#